data_AF-D8FT92-F1
#
_entry.id   AF-D8FT92-F1
#
_cell.length_a   1.000
_cell.length_b   1.000
_cell.length_c   1.000
_cell.angle_alpha   90.00
_cell.angle_beta   90.00
_cell.angle_gamma   90.00
#
_symmetry.space_group_name_H-M   'P 1'
#
loop_
_entity.id
_entity.type
_entity.pdbx_description
1 polymer ?
#
loop_
_entity_poly.entity_id
_entity_poly.type
_entity_poly.pdbx_seq_one_letter_code
_entity_poly.pdbx_strand_id
1 'polypeptide(L)'
;MAAIWNAKSALQILQQCQPITDFKSATDYLWTKLNTYQLLTLYQELFPLEWAKSQSELYSEDESHSPKELEFISLVSEHLFPIDDIIIEGAYEERLYQIPVSPKGVDWQDHEEGIDALRSGWQRLLPLSQSGRWWLESVAGDEGESWYECTFGYSLKDIAHPEKTNFKLLKRLARRVAPPISDLPTALALLDLETGIIWLDQSVCCESYWNRNFEVRPWTIQEIKFLASEWKKATQLLDGEWTIKFVPPQKHEIDLLESKHLVPLPAMVFFGLKSDYWVWAIKGSKFDPEAEAFHVPLPNVYLHSYQSCGRICWGDNKPPVASPNNITKAWEMFISSPFNGHLSDGKSRAQPSDVRGQLEKAVKRSSYPVKDLIATQQTIAKLVAVITDD
;
A
#
# COMPACT_ATOMS: atom_id res chain seq x y z
N MET A 1 43.57 -17.59 -10.45
CA MET A 1 44.71 -18.05 -11.27
C MET A 1 44.82 -17.13 -12.47
N ALA A 2 45.96 -16.48 -12.69
CA ALA A 2 46.16 -15.61 -13.84
C ALA A 2 46.23 -16.46 -15.12
N ALA A 3 45.22 -16.37 -15.97
CA ALA A 3 45.32 -16.89 -17.33
C ALA A 3 46.39 -16.07 -18.04
N ILE A 4 47.52 -16.68 -18.36
CA ILE A 4 48.53 -16.07 -19.24
C ILE A 4 47.96 -16.20 -20.65
N TRP A 5 47.34 -15.13 -21.14
CA TRP A 5 46.99 -14.99 -22.55
C TRP A 5 48.31 -14.91 -23.32
N ASN A 6 48.74 -16.01 -23.94
CA ASN A 6 49.90 -15.95 -24.83
C ASN A 6 49.48 -15.29 -26.16
N ALA A 7 50.42 -14.63 -26.84
CA ALA A 7 50.11 -13.85 -28.04
C ALA A 7 49.32 -14.63 -29.11
N LYS A 8 49.52 -15.96 -29.19
CA LYS A 8 48.82 -16.86 -30.11
C LYS A 8 47.34 -17.07 -29.75
N SER A 9 47.03 -17.19 -28.46
CA SER A 9 45.64 -17.30 -27.97
C SER A 9 44.91 -15.97 -28.08
N ALA A 10 45.58 -14.83 -27.82
CA ALA A 10 45.01 -13.52 -28.08
C ALA A 10 44.70 -13.30 -29.57
N LEU A 11 45.60 -13.69 -30.48
CA LEU A 11 45.38 -13.61 -31.93
C LEU A 11 44.23 -14.51 -32.41
N GLN A 12 44.11 -15.74 -31.87
CA GLN A 12 42.98 -16.62 -32.19
C GLN A 12 41.64 -16.01 -31.77
N ILE A 13 41.59 -15.38 -30.60
CA ILE A 13 40.37 -14.73 -30.11
C ILE A 13 40.03 -13.50 -30.95
N LEU A 14 41.02 -12.66 -31.27
CA LEU A 14 40.83 -11.51 -32.16
C LEU A 14 40.40 -11.92 -33.58
N GLN A 15 40.82 -13.10 -34.06
CA GLN A 15 40.37 -13.67 -35.33
C GLN A 15 38.94 -14.23 -35.28
N GLN A 16 38.45 -14.58 -34.09
CA GLN A 16 37.06 -14.99 -33.85
C GLN A 16 36.13 -13.79 -33.64
N CYS A 17 36.67 -12.62 -33.29
CA CYS A 17 35.91 -11.37 -33.26
C CYS A 17 35.50 -10.98 -34.68
N GLN A 18 34.21 -11.11 -34.98
CA GLN A 18 33.63 -10.55 -36.19
C GLN A 18 33.69 -9.02 -36.10
N PRO A 19 34.32 -8.32 -37.06
CA PRO A 19 34.28 -6.87 -37.08
C PRO A 19 32.84 -6.41 -37.32
N ILE A 20 32.38 -5.43 -36.54
CA ILE A 20 31.12 -4.76 -36.81
C ILE A 20 31.30 -3.94 -38.09
N THR A 21 30.64 -4.34 -39.17
CA THR A 21 30.90 -3.80 -40.52
C THR A 21 29.83 -2.84 -41.00
N ASP A 22 28.70 -2.74 -40.31
CA ASP A 22 27.61 -1.81 -40.63
C ASP A 22 27.31 -0.83 -39.48
N PHE A 23 26.79 0.33 -39.85
CA PHE A 23 26.55 1.44 -38.93
C PHE A 23 25.48 1.15 -37.87
N LYS A 24 24.47 0.35 -38.22
CA LYS A 24 23.36 0.05 -37.32
C LYS A 24 23.85 -0.83 -36.17
N SER A 25 24.49 -1.95 -36.51
CA SER A 25 25.07 -2.86 -35.51
C SER A 25 26.10 -2.16 -34.61
N ALA A 26 26.86 -1.21 -35.15
CA ALA A 26 27.80 -0.42 -34.35
C ALA A 26 27.10 0.51 -33.36
N THR A 27 26.01 1.14 -33.79
CA THR A 27 25.21 2.04 -32.95
C THR A 27 24.50 1.25 -31.85
N ASP A 28 23.90 0.11 -32.19
CA ASP A 28 23.22 -0.78 -31.24
C ASP A 28 24.19 -1.28 -30.16
N TYR A 29 25.37 -1.74 -30.56
CA TYR A 29 26.44 -2.14 -29.63
C TYR A 29 26.83 -1.01 -28.66
N LEU A 30 27.04 0.21 -29.18
CA LEU A 30 27.41 1.35 -28.35
C LEU A 30 26.30 1.75 -27.37
N TRP A 31 25.04 1.67 -27.80
CA TRP A 31 23.90 1.90 -26.92
C TRP A 31 23.81 0.86 -25.80
N THR A 32 24.06 -0.43 -26.07
CA THR A 32 24.06 -1.42 -24.99
C THR A 32 25.21 -1.23 -24.03
N LYS A 33 26.41 -0.90 -24.53
CA LYS A 33 27.54 -0.59 -23.63
C LYS A 33 27.30 0.67 -22.81
N LEU A 34 26.71 1.71 -23.39
CA LEU A 34 26.33 2.91 -22.64
C LEU A 34 25.35 2.57 -21.52
N ASN A 35 24.30 1.78 -21.80
CA ASN A 35 23.35 1.41 -20.77
C ASN A 35 23.96 0.52 -19.68
N THR A 36 24.84 -0.42 -20.03
CA THR A 36 25.55 -1.22 -19.04
C THR A 36 26.34 -0.35 -18.07
N TYR A 37 27.10 0.62 -18.60
CA TYR A 37 27.83 1.54 -17.74
C TYR A 37 26.91 2.40 -16.87
N GLN A 38 25.77 2.84 -17.42
CA GLN A 38 24.77 3.59 -16.64
C GLN A 38 24.23 2.74 -15.48
N LEU A 39 23.74 1.52 -15.74
CA LEU A 39 23.17 0.64 -14.72
C LEU A 39 24.18 0.29 -13.63
N LEU A 40 25.39 -0.12 -14.01
CA LEU A 40 26.43 -0.49 -13.03
C LEU A 40 26.90 0.71 -12.20
N THR A 41 26.96 1.91 -12.79
CA THR A 41 27.27 3.15 -12.06
C THR A 41 26.16 3.47 -11.05
N LEU A 42 24.90 3.34 -11.47
CA LEU A 42 23.74 3.56 -10.58
C LEU A 42 23.70 2.52 -9.46
N TYR A 43 24.06 1.27 -9.73
CA TYR A 43 24.16 0.23 -8.71
C TYR A 43 25.19 0.64 -7.62
N GLN A 44 26.39 1.05 -8.02
CA GLN A 44 27.41 1.52 -7.08
C GLN A 44 26.96 2.72 -6.24
N GLU A 45 26.20 3.65 -6.84
CA GLU A 45 25.75 4.87 -6.16
C GLU A 45 24.59 4.61 -5.19
N LEU A 46 23.61 3.80 -5.61
CA LEU A 46 22.36 3.59 -4.87
C LEU A 46 22.45 2.48 -3.81
N PHE A 47 23.20 1.42 -4.11
CA PHE A 47 23.31 0.22 -3.25
C PHE A 47 24.78 -0.20 -3.07
N PRO A 48 25.63 0.67 -2.48
CA PRO A 48 27.07 0.43 -2.40
C PRO A 48 27.45 -0.79 -1.54
N LEU A 49 26.62 -1.15 -0.56
CA LEU A 49 26.88 -2.29 0.32
C LEU A 49 26.60 -3.61 -0.40
N GLU A 50 25.50 -3.67 -1.14
CA GLU A 50 25.07 -4.78 -1.97
C GLU A 50 26.07 -4.98 -3.11
N TRP A 51 26.44 -3.89 -3.80
CA TRP A 51 27.48 -3.88 -4.83
C TRP A 51 28.80 -4.52 -4.36
N ALA A 52 29.28 -4.12 -3.17
CA ALA A 52 30.54 -4.60 -2.61
C ALA A 52 30.50 -6.08 -2.21
N LYS A 53 29.32 -6.61 -1.88
CA LYS A 53 29.12 -8.01 -1.49
C LYS A 53 28.84 -8.92 -2.69
N SER A 54 28.22 -8.38 -3.74
CA SER A 54 27.81 -9.08 -4.95
C SER A 54 28.98 -9.83 -5.60
N GLN A 55 28.79 -11.14 -5.78
CA GLN A 55 29.68 -12.02 -6.54
C GLN A 55 29.19 -12.25 -7.98
N SER A 56 28.13 -11.53 -8.40
CA SER A 56 27.51 -11.67 -9.72
C SER A 56 28.46 -11.21 -10.83
N GLU A 57 28.34 -11.83 -11.99
CA GLU A 57 29.18 -11.55 -13.15
C GLU A 57 28.85 -10.18 -13.75
N LEU A 58 29.90 -9.43 -14.11
CA LEU A 58 29.80 -8.06 -14.64
C LEU A 58 29.35 -7.99 -16.11
N TYR A 59 29.48 -9.09 -16.84
CA TYR A 59 29.26 -9.15 -18.28
C TYR A 59 28.45 -10.38 -18.62
N SER A 60 27.57 -10.26 -19.61
CA SER A 60 26.90 -11.40 -20.26
C SER A 60 27.63 -11.76 -21.55
N GLU A 61 27.55 -13.03 -21.96
CA GLU A 61 27.96 -13.47 -23.29
C GLU A 61 26.92 -13.08 -24.36
N ASP A 62 25.68 -12.83 -23.95
CA ASP A 62 24.56 -12.43 -24.79
C ASP A 62 24.33 -10.90 -24.79
N GLU A 63 23.50 -10.40 -25.71
CA GLU A 63 23.14 -8.96 -25.77
C GLU A 63 22.13 -8.52 -24.68
N SER A 64 21.73 -9.46 -23.80
CA SER A 64 20.86 -9.23 -22.65
C SER A 64 21.62 -8.65 -21.44
N HIS A 65 20.91 -8.42 -20.34
CA HIS A 65 21.52 -7.94 -19.10
C HIS A 65 22.44 -8.99 -18.47
N SER A 66 23.58 -8.56 -17.95
CA SER A 66 24.44 -9.37 -17.09
C SER A 66 23.75 -9.70 -15.75
N PRO A 67 24.18 -10.78 -15.07
CA PRO A 67 23.66 -11.11 -13.75
C PRO A 67 23.74 -9.95 -12.74
N LYS A 68 24.78 -9.10 -12.86
CA LYS A 68 24.95 -7.95 -11.97
C LYS A 68 24.05 -6.76 -12.31
N GLU A 69 23.68 -6.59 -13.59
CA GLU A 69 22.66 -5.61 -14.00
C GLU A 69 21.26 -6.05 -13.52
N LEU A 70 20.94 -7.34 -13.65
CA LEU A 70 19.67 -7.89 -13.17
C LEU A 70 19.53 -7.77 -11.65
N GLU A 71 20.60 -8.03 -10.90
CA GLU A 71 20.64 -7.80 -9.45
C GLU A 71 20.28 -6.35 -9.09
N PHE A 72 20.83 -5.38 -9.83
CA PHE A 72 20.50 -3.97 -9.63
C PHE A 72 19.02 -3.67 -9.93
N ILE A 73 18.49 -4.16 -11.06
CA ILE A 73 17.08 -3.95 -11.44
C ILE A 73 16.15 -4.52 -10.37
N SER A 74 16.45 -5.71 -9.85
CA SER A 74 15.69 -6.32 -8.75
C SER A 74 15.75 -5.50 -7.46
N LEU A 75 16.92 -4.97 -7.07
CA LEU A 75 17.05 -4.10 -5.90
C LEU A 75 16.25 -2.79 -6.04
N VAL A 76 16.21 -2.21 -7.24
CA VAL A 76 15.37 -1.04 -7.52
C VAL A 76 13.89 -1.41 -7.32
N SER A 77 13.44 -2.54 -7.89
CA SER A 77 12.07 -3.03 -7.75
C SER A 77 11.68 -3.26 -6.28
N GLU A 78 12.56 -3.91 -5.51
CA GLU A 78 12.31 -4.29 -4.12
C GLU A 78 12.33 -3.11 -3.15
N HIS A 79 13.24 -2.15 -3.36
CA HIS A 79 13.53 -1.14 -2.34
C HIS A 79 13.09 0.30 -2.68
N LEU A 80 12.86 0.62 -3.95
CA LEU A 80 12.55 1.99 -4.37
C LEU A 80 11.13 2.13 -4.88
N PHE A 81 10.77 1.35 -5.89
CA PHE A 81 9.44 1.31 -6.50
C PHE A 81 9.33 0.04 -7.35
N PRO A 82 8.14 -0.59 -7.43
CA PRO A 82 8.01 -1.85 -8.15
C PRO A 82 8.15 -1.64 -9.65
N ILE A 83 8.82 -2.61 -10.28
CA ILE A 83 8.77 -2.86 -11.72
C ILE A 83 7.91 -4.11 -11.90
N ASP A 84 6.97 -4.08 -12.85
CA ASP A 84 6.05 -5.19 -13.13
C ASP A 84 6.81 -6.51 -13.31
N ASP A 85 6.32 -7.57 -12.65
CA ASP A 85 6.99 -8.88 -12.61
C ASP A 85 7.22 -9.44 -14.02
N ILE A 86 6.30 -9.22 -14.96
CA ILE A 86 6.43 -9.69 -16.34
C ILE A 86 7.53 -8.93 -17.07
N ILE A 87 7.73 -7.64 -16.75
CA ILE A 87 8.84 -6.85 -17.30
C ILE A 87 10.17 -7.31 -16.70
N ILE A 88 10.21 -7.65 -15.41
CA ILE A 88 11.41 -8.22 -14.77
C ILE A 88 11.75 -9.57 -15.39
N GLU A 89 10.77 -10.45 -15.58
CA GLU A 89 10.95 -11.75 -16.26
C GLU A 89 11.46 -11.54 -17.68
N GLY A 90 10.85 -10.62 -18.44
CA GLY A 90 11.30 -10.24 -19.78
C GLY A 90 12.72 -9.67 -19.81
N ALA A 91 13.17 -9.01 -18.73
CA ALA A 91 14.52 -8.43 -18.66
C ALA A 91 15.65 -9.48 -18.69
N TYR A 92 15.34 -10.75 -18.40
CA TYR A 92 16.30 -11.85 -18.56
C TYR A 92 16.59 -12.18 -20.03
N GLU A 93 15.63 -11.90 -20.92
CA GLU A 93 15.73 -12.19 -22.34
C GLU A 93 16.03 -10.92 -23.15
N GLU A 94 15.43 -9.80 -22.80
CA GLU A 94 15.54 -8.52 -23.52
C GLU A 94 16.08 -7.40 -22.64
N ARG A 95 16.86 -6.49 -23.24
CA ARG A 95 17.45 -5.39 -22.47
C ARG A 95 16.44 -4.30 -22.16
N LEU A 96 16.26 -4.04 -20.88
CA LEU A 96 15.46 -2.93 -20.35
C LEU A 96 16.21 -1.58 -20.45
N TYR A 97 16.07 -0.90 -21.59
CA TYR A 97 16.73 0.40 -21.87
C TYR A 97 16.22 1.55 -20.99
N GLN A 98 15.00 1.45 -20.47
CA GLN A 98 14.31 2.51 -19.74
C GLN A 98 13.47 1.89 -18.60
N ILE A 99 13.18 2.69 -17.58
CA ILE A 99 12.36 2.33 -16.43
C ILE A 99 10.88 2.43 -16.86
N PRO A 100 10.11 1.33 -16.84
CA PRO A 100 8.67 1.40 -17.08
C PRO A 100 7.96 1.95 -15.84
N VAL A 101 6.94 2.77 -16.05
CA VAL A 101 6.06 3.26 -15.00
C VAL A 101 4.73 2.50 -15.11
N SER A 102 4.59 1.45 -14.31
CA SER A 102 3.36 0.66 -14.26
C SER A 102 2.25 1.40 -13.50
N PRO A 103 0.97 1.26 -13.86
CA PRO A 103 -0.12 1.87 -13.10
C PRO A 103 -0.21 1.26 -11.70
N LYS A 104 -0.37 2.11 -10.69
CA LYS A 104 -0.75 1.75 -9.31
C LYS A 104 -2.22 2.09 -9.03
N GLY A 105 -2.81 2.95 -9.87
CA GLY A 105 -4.12 3.55 -9.67
C GLY A 105 -5.29 2.60 -9.94
N VAL A 106 -6.46 3.20 -10.14
CA VAL A 106 -7.69 2.47 -10.50
C VAL A 106 -7.66 2.23 -12.01
N ASP A 107 -7.22 1.04 -12.42
CA ASP A 107 -7.14 0.68 -13.84
C ASP A 107 -8.49 0.14 -14.36
N TRP A 108 -9.47 1.04 -14.49
CA TRP A 108 -10.83 0.70 -14.96
C TRP A 108 -11.02 0.96 -16.45
N GLN A 109 -10.02 1.57 -17.10
CA GLN A 109 -10.05 1.88 -18.53
C GLN A 109 -9.52 0.72 -19.38
N ASP A 110 -9.09 -0.38 -18.74
CA ASP A 110 -8.71 -1.61 -19.43
C ASP A 110 -9.91 -2.22 -20.18
N HIS A 111 -9.64 -2.79 -21.35
CA HIS A 111 -10.66 -3.33 -22.25
C HIS A 111 -11.24 -4.67 -21.79
N GLU A 112 -10.54 -5.43 -20.93
CA GLU A 112 -10.99 -6.76 -20.51
C GLU A 112 -12.01 -6.71 -19.38
N GLU A 113 -11.71 -6.00 -18.28
CA GLU A 113 -12.61 -5.92 -17.11
C GLU A 113 -13.38 -4.59 -17.03
N GLY A 114 -12.83 -3.51 -17.60
CA GLY A 114 -13.50 -2.21 -17.75
C GLY A 114 -14.19 -1.68 -16.49
N ILE A 115 -15.41 -1.18 -16.66
CA ILE A 115 -16.24 -0.65 -15.56
C ILE A 115 -16.69 -1.73 -14.56
N ASP A 116 -16.65 -3.01 -14.93
CA ASP A 116 -17.09 -4.11 -14.06
C ASP A 116 -16.03 -4.43 -12.99
N ALA A 117 -14.75 -4.07 -13.23
CA ALA A 117 -13.70 -4.11 -12.21
C ALA A 117 -13.92 -3.09 -11.08
N LEU A 118 -14.67 -2.02 -11.34
CA LEU A 118 -14.92 -0.98 -10.34
C LEU A 118 -15.91 -1.48 -9.28
N ARG A 119 -15.57 -1.25 -8.00
CA ARG A 119 -16.56 -1.42 -6.92
C ARG A 119 -17.75 -0.47 -7.17
N SER A 120 -18.95 -0.87 -6.75
CA SER A 120 -20.19 -0.10 -6.98
C SER A 120 -20.15 1.35 -6.50
N GLY A 121 -19.37 1.65 -5.44
CA GLY A 121 -19.14 3.02 -4.98
C GLY A 121 -18.43 3.90 -6.02
N TRP A 122 -17.44 3.35 -6.74
CA TRP A 122 -16.73 4.03 -7.81
C TRP A 122 -17.58 4.17 -9.07
N GLN A 123 -18.33 3.12 -9.43
CA GLN A 123 -19.25 3.15 -10.58
C GLN A 123 -20.28 4.28 -10.46
N ARG A 124 -20.78 4.57 -9.24
CA ARG A 124 -21.69 5.70 -8.98
C ARG A 124 -21.07 7.07 -9.24
N LEU A 125 -19.75 7.18 -9.24
CA LEU A 125 -19.04 8.43 -9.46
C LEU A 125 -18.75 8.70 -10.94
N LEU A 126 -18.91 7.69 -11.83
CA LEU A 126 -18.60 7.82 -13.26
C LEU A 126 -19.27 9.03 -13.93
N PRO A 127 -20.55 9.37 -13.67
CA PRO A 127 -21.15 10.55 -14.29
C PRO A 127 -20.58 11.89 -13.84
N LEU A 128 -19.86 11.92 -12.72
CA LEU A 128 -19.23 13.10 -12.13
C LEU A 128 -17.76 13.25 -12.52
N SER A 129 -17.12 12.20 -13.02
CA SER A 129 -15.75 12.21 -13.52
C SER A 129 -15.73 12.47 -15.03
N GLN A 130 -14.69 13.12 -15.53
CA GLN A 130 -14.59 13.47 -16.95
C GLN A 130 -14.46 12.22 -17.83
N SER A 131 -13.56 11.31 -17.46
CA SER A 131 -13.32 10.05 -18.18
C SER A 131 -14.50 9.10 -18.07
N GLY A 132 -15.12 9.01 -16.89
CA GLY A 132 -16.30 8.17 -16.66
C GLY A 132 -17.51 8.64 -17.45
N ARG A 133 -17.76 9.95 -17.48
CA ARG A 133 -18.85 10.53 -18.26
C ARG A 133 -18.63 10.35 -19.76
N TRP A 134 -17.40 10.58 -20.23
CA TRP A 134 -17.06 10.34 -21.63
C TRP A 134 -17.27 8.88 -22.02
N TRP A 135 -16.86 7.92 -21.18
CA TRP A 135 -17.08 6.50 -21.45
C TRP A 135 -18.56 6.16 -21.56
N LEU A 136 -19.38 6.62 -20.61
CA LEU A 136 -20.83 6.37 -20.60
C LEU A 136 -21.52 6.93 -21.86
N GLU A 137 -21.17 8.14 -22.30
CA GLU A 137 -21.85 8.81 -23.40
C GLU A 137 -21.24 8.52 -24.78
N SER A 138 -19.94 8.24 -24.87
CA SER A 138 -19.21 8.16 -26.15
C SER A 138 -18.78 6.74 -26.50
N VAL A 139 -18.32 5.95 -25.51
CA VAL A 139 -17.83 4.59 -25.76
C VAL A 139 -18.98 3.60 -25.71
N ALA A 140 -19.76 3.61 -24.63
CA ALA A 140 -20.93 2.75 -24.48
C ALA A 140 -22.18 3.34 -25.17
N GLY A 141 -22.25 4.66 -25.33
CA GLY A 141 -23.37 5.35 -25.97
C GLY A 141 -24.69 5.10 -25.25
N ASP A 142 -25.76 4.79 -26.00
CA ASP A 142 -27.10 4.55 -25.46
C ASP A 142 -27.13 3.38 -24.44
N GLU A 143 -26.22 2.40 -24.57
CA GLU A 143 -26.10 1.29 -23.63
C GLU A 143 -25.52 1.73 -22.28
N GLY A 144 -24.62 2.73 -22.28
CA GLY A 144 -24.00 3.28 -21.07
C GLY A 144 -24.99 4.07 -20.21
N GLU A 145 -25.78 4.93 -20.84
CA GLU A 145 -26.88 5.64 -20.16
C GLU A 145 -27.86 4.62 -19.55
N SER A 146 -28.37 3.69 -20.37
CA SER A 146 -29.31 2.65 -19.91
C SER A 146 -28.75 1.81 -18.76
N TRP A 147 -27.49 1.38 -18.85
CA TRP A 147 -26.82 0.63 -17.80
C TRP A 147 -26.77 1.39 -16.48
N TYR A 148 -26.34 2.65 -16.50
CA TYR A 148 -26.23 3.46 -15.29
C TYR A 148 -27.61 3.68 -14.64
N GLU A 149 -28.61 4.06 -15.45
CA GLU A 149 -29.97 4.32 -14.98
C GLU A 149 -30.61 3.06 -14.38
N CYS A 150 -30.44 1.90 -15.02
CA CYS A 150 -30.97 0.63 -14.53
C CYS A 150 -30.24 0.15 -13.26
N THR A 151 -28.93 0.36 -13.18
CA THR A 151 -28.10 -0.12 -12.05
C THR A 151 -28.32 0.71 -10.80
N PHE A 152 -28.47 2.03 -10.93
CA PHE A 152 -28.50 2.94 -9.79
C PHE A 152 -29.83 3.65 -9.57
N GLY A 153 -30.77 3.60 -10.53
CA GLY A 153 -32.10 4.20 -10.43
C GLY A 153 -32.13 5.73 -10.53
N TYR A 154 -31.07 6.35 -11.08
CA TYR A 154 -30.98 7.79 -11.30
C TYR A 154 -30.84 8.08 -12.78
N SER A 155 -31.54 9.11 -13.28
CA SER A 155 -31.34 9.51 -14.68
C SER A 155 -30.00 10.20 -14.87
N LEU A 156 -29.26 9.80 -15.91
CA LEU A 156 -27.97 10.40 -16.24
C LEU A 156 -28.12 11.89 -16.63
N LYS A 157 -29.30 12.26 -17.14
CA LYS A 157 -29.66 13.63 -17.54
C LYS A 157 -29.86 14.56 -16.36
N ASP A 158 -30.20 14.03 -15.19
CA ASP A 158 -30.35 14.81 -13.95
C ASP A 158 -28.99 15.12 -13.29
N ILE A 159 -27.92 14.45 -13.72
CA ILE A 159 -26.58 14.63 -13.20
C ILE A 159 -25.83 15.64 -14.09
N ALA A 160 -25.41 16.76 -13.48
CA ALA A 160 -24.69 17.82 -14.18
C ALA A 160 -23.37 17.31 -14.81
N HIS A 161 -23.16 17.62 -16.09
CA HIS A 161 -21.94 17.25 -16.81
C HIS A 161 -20.69 17.85 -16.15
N PRO A 162 -19.56 17.12 -16.03
CA PRO A 162 -18.33 17.60 -15.39
C PRO A 162 -17.80 18.90 -16.01
N GLU A 163 -17.86 19.05 -17.34
CA GLU A 163 -17.42 20.28 -18.03
C GLU A 163 -18.24 21.54 -17.67
N LYS A 164 -19.51 21.35 -17.27
CA LYS A 164 -20.41 22.46 -16.87
C LYS A 164 -20.37 22.69 -15.36
N THR A 165 -19.78 21.76 -14.61
CA THR A 165 -19.74 21.79 -13.15
C THR A 165 -18.55 22.62 -12.68
N ASN A 166 -18.77 23.51 -11.70
CA ASN A 166 -17.68 24.26 -11.09
C ASN A 166 -16.88 23.36 -10.14
N PHE A 167 -15.92 22.61 -10.69
CA PHE A 167 -15.11 21.65 -9.94
C PHE A 167 -14.32 22.29 -8.79
N LYS A 168 -13.87 23.55 -8.96
CA LYS A 168 -13.20 24.30 -7.89
C LYS A 168 -14.12 24.55 -6.70
N LEU A 169 -15.39 24.86 -6.95
CA LEU A 169 -16.39 25.01 -5.90
C LEU A 169 -16.72 23.66 -5.27
N LEU A 170 -16.94 22.60 -6.06
CA LEU A 170 -17.20 21.24 -5.58
C LEU A 170 -16.08 20.78 -4.64
N LYS A 171 -14.81 20.92 -5.04
CA LYS A 171 -13.64 20.58 -4.22
C LYS A 171 -13.60 21.35 -2.90
N ARG A 172 -13.98 22.63 -2.92
CA ARG A 172 -14.03 23.47 -1.70
C ARG A 172 -15.15 23.04 -0.77
N LEU A 173 -16.32 22.70 -1.31
CA LEU A 173 -17.48 22.27 -0.53
C LEU A 173 -17.26 20.87 0.05
N ALA A 174 -16.82 19.91 -0.77
CA ALA A 174 -16.53 18.55 -0.36
C ALA A 174 -15.58 18.50 0.85
N ARG A 175 -14.46 19.25 0.79
CA ARG A 175 -13.48 19.36 1.88
C ARG A 175 -14.00 19.92 3.20
N ARG A 176 -15.20 20.53 3.23
CA ARG A 176 -15.84 21.03 4.45
C ARG A 176 -16.81 20.02 5.07
N VAL A 177 -17.08 18.93 4.36
CA VAL A 177 -17.92 17.82 4.84
C VAL A 177 -17.01 16.78 5.49
N ALA A 178 -17.56 15.98 6.41
CA ALA A 178 -16.84 14.85 6.98
C ALA A 178 -16.54 13.78 5.91
N PRO A 179 -15.54 12.90 6.15
CA PRO A 179 -15.36 11.70 5.35
C PRO A 179 -16.64 10.85 5.29
N PRO A 180 -16.88 10.11 4.20
CA PRO A 180 -16.00 9.95 3.04
C PRO A 180 -16.11 11.09 2.01
N ILE A 181 -17.08 12.00 2.15
CA ILE A 181 -17.37 13.05 1.15
C ILE A 181 -16.21 14.05 1.02
N SER A 182 -15.44 14.27 2.09
CA SER A 182 -14.21 15.09 2.03
C SER A 182 -13.21 14.64 0.97
N ASP A 183 -13.20 13.34 0.66
CA ASP A 183 -12.23 12.67 -0.20
C ASP A 183 -12.75 12.54 -1.64
N LEU A 184 -14.00 12.94 -1.92
CA LEU A 184 -14.62 12.93 -3.26
C LEU A 184 -13.74 13.58 -4.34
N PRO A 185 -13.09 14.75 -4.13
CA PRO A 185 -12.25 15.34 -5.17
C PRO A 185 -11.02 14.49 -5.51
N THR A 186 -10.52 13.71 -4.55
CA THR A 186 -9.42 12.76 -4.76
C THR A 186 -9.91 11.55 -5.53
N ALA A 187 -11.10 11.01 -5.17
CA ALA A 187 -11.71 9.91 -5.91
C ALA A 187 -11.98 10.28 -7.38
N LEU A 188 -12.52 11.46 -7.66
CA LEU A 188 -12.73 11.91 -9.04
C LEU A 188 -11.41 12.06 -9.80
N ALA A 189 -10.37 12.62 -9.17
CA ALA A 189 -9.05 12.71 -9.78
C ALA A 189 -8.41 11.34 -10.08
N LEU A 190 -8.66 10.32 -9.23
CA LEU A 190 -8.23 8.94 -9.48
C LEU A 190 -8.97 8.32 -10.67
N LEU A 191 -10.28 8.53 -10.79
CA LEU A 191 -11.06 8.04 -11.95
C LEU A 191 -10.61 8.68 -13.26
N ASP A 192 -10.23 9.96 -13.20
CA ASP A 192 -9.82 10.74 -14.35
C ASP A 192 -8.34 10.59 -14.68
N LEU A 193 -7.54 9.88 -13.86
CA LEU A 193 -6.09 9.78 -14.00
C LEU A 193 -5.41 11.17 -13.99
N GLU A 194 -5.90 12.08 -13.13
CA GLU A 194 -5.43 13.46 -12.99
C GLU A 194 -5.06 13.80 -11.54
N THR A 195 -4.46 12.86 -10.82
CA THR A 195 -4.00 13.08 -9.44
C THR A 195 -2.77 13.98 -9.37
N GLY A 196 -2.01 14.07 -10.47
CA GLY A 196 -0.70 14.70 -10.55
C GLY A 196 0.43 13.83 -10.00
N ILE A 197 0.18 12.54 -9.78
CA ILE A 197 1.15 11.55 -9.32
C ILE A 197 1.34 10.53 -10.42
N ILE A 198 2.56 10.48 -10.97
CA ILE A 198 2.86 9.72 -12.20
C ILE A 198 2.36 8.28 -12.15
N TRP A 199 2.50 7.58 -11.02
CA TRP A 199 2.08 6.18 -10.84
C TRP A 199 0.56 5.96 -10.80
N LEU A 200 -0.20 6.98 -10.43
CA LEU A 200 -1.67 6.91 -10.33
C LEU A 200 -2.38 7.36 -11.59
N ASP A 201 -1.64 8.06 -12.46
CA ASP A 201 -2.17 8.70 -13.67
C ASP A 201 -1.81 7.91 -14.94
N GLN A 202 -1.17 6.73 -14.79
CA GLN A 202 -0.94 5.82 -15.91
C GLN A 202 -2.22 5.04 -16.23
N SER A 203 -2.48 4.85 -17.53
CA SER A 203 -3.49 3.94 -18.05
C SER A 203 -2.81 2.84 -18.84
N VAL A 204 -3.26 1.60 -18.68
CA VAL A 204 -2.88 0.52 -19.59
C VAL A 204 -3.96 0.40 -20.65
N CYS A 205 -3.88 1.26 -21.67
CA CYS A 205 -4.60 0.97 -22.91
C CYS A 205 -3.85 -0.14 -23.65
N CYS A 206 -4.46 -1.31 -23.83
CA CYS A 206 -3.88 -2.35 -24.66
C CYS A 206 -4.85 -2.87 -25.72
N GLU A 207 -4.32 -3.06 -26.94
CA GLU A 207 -4.84 -4.04 -27.90
C GLU A 207 -4.18 -5.43 -27.67
N SER A 208 -3.08 -5.50 -26.90
CA SER A 208 -2.47 -6.75 -26.40
C SER A 208 -1.40 -6.48 -25.31
N TYR A 209 -1.12 -7.49 -24.47
CA TYR A 209 -0.17 -7.44 -23.35
C TYR A 209 1.27 -6.98 -23.72
N TRP A 210 1.67 -7.16 -24.98
CA TRP A 210 3.00 -6.80 -25.49
C TRP A 210 3.08 -5.36 -26.06
N ASN A 211 1.95 -4.65 -26.14
CA ASN A 211 1.86 -3.29 -26.68
C ASN A 211 1.30 -2.31 -25.65
N ARG A 212 1.66 -2.51 -24.37
CA ARG A 212 1.28 -1.59 -23.30
C ARG A 212 2.05 -0.28 -23.47
N ASN A 213 1.34 0.80 -23.71
CA ASN A 213 1.91 2.16 -23.77
C ASN A 213 2.19 2.67 -22.35
N PHE A 214 3.16 2.07 -21.67
CA PHE A 214 3.64 2.61 -20.40
C PHE A 214 4.46 3.87 -20.63
N GLU A 215 4.34 4.84 -19.73
CA GLU A 215 5.35 5.87 -19.64
C GLU A 215 6.70 5.24 -19.26
N VAL A 216 7.74 5.60 -20.00
CA VAL A 216 9.10 5.10 -19.79
C VAL A 216 10.03 6.26 -19.43
N ARG A 217 10.88 6.04 -18.42
CA ARG A 217 11.85 7.03 -17.92
C ARG A 217 13.28 6.54 -18.12
N PRO A 218 14.24 7.43 -18.43
CA PRO A 218 15.63 6.99 -18.60
C PRO A 218 16.26 6.55 -17.27
N TRP A 219 17.18 5.59 -17.34
CA TRP A 219 18.00 5.17 -16.20
C TRP A 219 18.97 6.28 -15.79
N THR A 220 18.53 7.16 -14.89
CA THR A 220 19.36 8.19 -14.28
C THR A 220 19.05 8.30 -12.78
N ILE A 221 20.01 8.80 -12.01
CA ILE A 221 19.82 8.99 -10.57
C ILE A 221 18.69 9.97 -10.24
N GLN A 222 18.50 10.99 -11.09
CA GLN A 222 17.46 12.01 -10.91
C GLN A 222 16.07 11.38 -11.11
N GLU A 223 15.90 10.61 -12.18
CA GLU A 223 14.63 9.93 -12.47
C GLU A 223 14.32 8.85 -11.45
N ILE A 224 15.28 8.04 -11.02
CA ILE A 224 15.05 7.04 -9.96
C ILE A 224 14.58 7.71 -8.66
N LYS A 225 15.23 8.81 -8.25
CA LYS A 225 14.83 9.55 -7.05
C LYS A 225 13.45 10.19 -7.19
N PHE A 226 13.14 10.73 -8.37
CA PHE A 226 11.82 11.28 -8.67
C PHE A 226 10.74 10.20 -8.59
N LEU A 227 10.93 9.08 -9.29
CA LEU A 227 10.02 7.94 -9.32
C LEU A 227 9.80 7.34 -7.93
N ALA A 228 10.85 7.15 -7.12
CA ALA A 228 10.74 6.68 -5.75
C ALA A 228 9.95 7.65 -4.85
N SER A 229 10.16 8.97 -5.04
CA SER A 229 9.39 9.99 -4.33
C SER A 229 7.91 9.96 -4.72
N GLU A 230 7.60 9.89 -6.01
CA GLU A 230 6.22 9.79 -6.50
C GLU A 230 5.55 8.48 -6.06
N TRP A 231 6.29 7.37 -6.02
CA TRP A 231 5.77 6.07 -5.58
C TRP A 231 5.33 6.15 -4.12
N LYS A 232 6.13 6.81 -3.27
CA LYS A 232 5.78 7.07 -1.88
C LYS A 232 4.51 7.91 -1.76
N LYS A 233 4.36 8.97 -2.57
CA LYS A 233 3.13 9.79 -2.57
C LYS A 233 1.92 8.96 -3.01
N ALA A 234 2.06 8.15 -4.05
CA ALA A 234 1.01 7.27 -4.56
C ALA A 234 0.54 6.30 -3.48
N THR A 235 1.50 5.66 -2.81
CA THR A 235 1.27 4.72 -1.71
C THR A 235 0.55 5.40 -0.54
N GLN A 236 1.01 6.58 -0.12
CA GLN A 236 0.36 7.34 0.95
C GLN A 236 -1.07 7.77 0.61
N LEU A 237 -1.37 7.99 -0.67
CA LEU A 237 -2.70 8.37 -1.12
C LEU A 237 -3.65 7.17 -1.18
N LEU A 238 -3.19 6.03 -1.67
CA LEU A 238 -3.99 4.82 -1.87
C LEU A 238 -4.11 3.94 -0.62
N ASP A 239 -2.99 3.70 0.05
CA ASP A 239 -2.96 2.98 1.31
C ASP A 239 -3.42 3.98 2.37
N GLY A 240 -4.74 4.14 2.50
CA GLY A 240 -5.34 4.90 3.58
C GLY A 240 -4.60 4.54 4.87
N GLU A 241 -4.19 5.56 5.63
CA GLU A 241 -3.17 5.49 6.69
C GLU A 241 -3.48 4.44 7.78
N TRP A 242 -3.33 3.15 7.49
CA TRP A 242 -3.65 2.08 8.42
C TRP A 242 -2.47 1.17 8.67
N THR A 243 -2.41 0.64 9.88
CA THR A 243 -1.31 -0.19 10.33
C THR A 243 -1.74 -1.03 11.52
N ILE A 244 -1.08 -2.17 11.70
CA ILE A 244 -1.32 -3.09 12.81
C ILE A 244 -0.06 -3.23 13.64
N LYS A 245 -0.22 -3.21 14.96
CA LYS A 245 0.79 -3.59 15.94
C LYS A 245 0.27 -4.77 16.76
N PHE A 246 1.00 -5.87 16.74
CA PHE A 246 0.81 -6.96 17.69
C PHE A 246 1.54 -6.64 19.00
N VAL A 247 0.86 -6.81 20.12
CA VAL A 247 1.41 -6.67 21.47
C VAL A 247 1.34 -8.04 22.15
N PRO A 248 2.47 -8.72 22.39
CA PRO A 248 2.46 -10.04 23.02
C PRO A 248 1.99 -9.95 24.49
N PRO A 249 1.57 -11.08 25.10
CA PRO A 249 1.18 -11.10 26.50
C PRO A 249 2.34 -10.64 27.38
N GLN A 250 2.13 -9.55 28.10
CA GLN A 250 3.14 -8.99 29.00
C GLN A 250 2.46 -8.19 30.11
N LYS A 251 3.25 -7.76 31.09
CA LYS A 251 2.78 -6.87 32.13
C LYS A 251 2.87 -5.42 31.67
N HIS A 252 1.81 -4.67 31.89
CA HIS A 252 1.73 -3.24 31.63
C HIS A 252 1.48 -2.48 32.92
N GLU A 253 2.09 -1.30 33.07
CA GLU A 253 1.68 -0.36 34.10
C GLU A 253 0.36 0.27 33.69
N ILE A 254 -0.69 0.00 34.45
CA ILE A 254 -2.07 0.44 34.21
C ILE A 254 -2.46 1.42 35.32
N ASP A 255 -2.86 2.62 34.93
CA ASP A 255 -3.36 3.65 35.82
C ASP A 255 -4.88 3.52 35.99
N LEU A 256 -5.34 3.15 37.20
CA LEU A 256 -6.76 3.04 37.57
C LEU A 256 -7.24 4.27 38.37
N LEU A 257 -6.65 5.45 38.12
CA LEU A 257 -6.83 6.75 38.81
C LEU A 257 -6.26 6.81 40.23
N GLU A 258 -6.72 5.91 41.10
CA GLU A 258 -6.34 5.91 42.53
C GLU A 258 -5.01 5.18 42.76
N SER A 259 -4.58 4.38 41.79
CA SER A 259 -3.39 3.55 41.86
C SER A 259 -2.88 3.16 40.49
N LYS A 260 -1.56 2.97 40.41
CA LYS A 260 -0.89 2.35 39.26
C LYS A 260 -0.50 0.92 39.60
N HIS A 261 -0.79 0.02 38.68
CA HIS A 261 -0.56 -1.40 38.89
C HIS A 261 0.13 -2.04 37.70
N LEU A 262 1.06 -2.95 37.98
CA LEU A 262 1.69 -3.78 36.96
C LEU A 262 0.80 -5.00 36.68
N VAL A 263 -0.08 -4.91 35.69
CA VAL A 263 -1.11 -5.91 35.38
C VAL A 263 -0.66 -6.79 34.22
N PRO A 264 -0.70 -8.14 34.33
CA PRO A 264 -0.52 -9.01 33.17
C PRO A 264 -1.74 -8.89 32.26
N LEU A 265 -1.52 -8.51 31.00
CA LEU A 265 -2.55 -8.44 29.96
C LEU A 265 -2.42 -9.59 28.96
N PRO A 266 -3.51 -9.99 28.29
CA PRO A 266 -3.44 -10.97 27.20
C PRO A 266 -2.67 -10.40 26.00
N ALA A 267 -2.43 -11.23 24.99
CA ALA A 267 -1.99 -10.73 23.69
C ALA A 267 -3.05 -9.78 23.12
N MET A 268 -2.60 -8.70 22.49
CA MET A 268 -3.48 -7.69 21.90
C MET A 268 -3.08 -7.38 20.47
N VAL A 269 -4.08 -7.06 19.65
CA VAL A 269 -3.91 -6.52 18.31
C VAL A 269 -4.39 -5.08 18.34
N PHE A 270 -3.48 -4.16 18.01
CA PHE A 270 -3.73 -2.72 17.97
C PHE A 270 -3.74 -2.27 16.51
N PHE A 271 -4.89 -1.87 16.00
CA PHE A 271 -5.10 -1.45 14.62
C PHE A 271 -5.34 0.06 14.61
N GLY A 272 -4.70 0.78 13.69
CA GLY A 272 -4.99 2.19 13.43
C GLY A 272 -5.39 2.38 11.99
N LEU A 273 -6.32 3.30 11.72
CA LEU A 273 -6.72 3.79 10.40
C LEU A 273 -6.93 5.30 10.50
N LYS A 274 -6.16 6.09 9.75
CA LYS A 274 -6.09 7.57 9.88
C LYS A 274 -5.79 7.96 11.33
N SER A 275 -6.69 8.65 12.03
CA SER A 275 -6.53 9.00 13.45
C SER A 275 -7.43 8.17 14.38
N ASP A 276 -8.08 7.14 13.86
CA ASP A 276 -8.88 6.20 14.65
C ASP A 276 -8.09 4.93 14.95
N TYR A 277 -8.37 4.36 16.13
CA TYR A 277 -7.66 3.19 16.63
C TYR A 277 -8.62 2.21 17.27
N TRP A 278 -8.30 0.93 17.12
CA TRP A 278 -9.02 -0.20 17.66
C TRP A 278 -8.06 -1.14 18.37
N VAL A 279 -8.58 -1.83 19.37
CA VAL A 279 -7.81 -2.81 20.12
C VAL A 279 -8.67 -4.00 20.50
N TRP A 280 -8.12 -5.20 20.27
CA TRP A 280 -8.74 -6.46 20.64
C TRP A 280 -7.73 -7.34 21.36
N ALA A 281 -8.23 -8.24 22.21
CA ALA A 281 -7.43 -9.30 22.79
C ALA A 281 -7.54 -10.57 21.93
N ILE A 282 -6.49 -11.40 21.92
CA ILE A 282 -6.52 -12.75 21.33
C ILE A 282 -6.04 -13.78 22.34
N LYS A 283 -6.46 -15.03 22.16
CA LYS A 283 -5.91 -16.17 22.90
C LYS A 283 -4.61 -16.62 22.25
N GLY A 284 -3.51 -16.60 23.00
CA GLY A 284 -2.21 -17.09 22.52
C GLY A 284 -1.08 -16.09 22.76
N SER A 285 0.08 -16.36 22.17
CA SER A 285 1.29 -15.55 22.31
C SER A 285 1.91 -15.11 20.98
N LYS A 286 1.29 -15.48 19.86
CA LYS A 286 1.72 -15.11 18.50
C LYS A 286 0.58 -14.41 17.79
N PHE A 287 0.92 -13.54 16.84
CA PHE A 287 -0.06 -12.94 15.96
C PHE A 287 -0.63 -14.01 15.02
N ASP A 288 -1.96 -14.04 14.92
CA ASP A 288 -2.71 -14.90 14.02
C ASP A 288 -3.95 -14.11 13.57
N PRO A 289 -4.05 -13.75 12.27
CA PRO A 289 -5.19 -12.97 11.76
C PRO A 289 -6.52 -13.74 11.83
N GLU A 290 -6.48 -15.08 11.84
CA GLU A 290 -7.68 -15.91 11.93
C GLU A 290 -8.08 -16.23 13.38
N ALA A 291 -7.31 -15.75 14.36
CA ALA A 291 -7.65 -15.93 15.77
C ALA A 291 -8.97 -15.24 16.12
N GLU A 292 -9.77 -15.92 16.96
CA GLU A 292 -10.96 -15.34 17.57
C GLU A 292 -10.59 -14.08 18.36
N ALA A 293 -11.28 -12.98 18.07
CA ALA A 293 -11.08 -11.70 18.71
C ALA A 293 -11.96 -11.56 19.96
N PHE A 294 -11.39 -11.02 21.03
CA PHE A 294 -12.06 -10.74 22.30
C PHE A 294 -12.05 -9.26 22.58
N HIS A 295 -13.06 -8.79 23.32
CA HIS A 295 -13.01 -7.45 23.88
C HIS A 295 -11.77 -7.32 24.77
N VAL A 296 -11.00 -6.25 24.56
CA VAL A 296 -9.83 -5.98 25.41
C VAL A 296 -10.31 -5.74 26.86
N PRO A 297 -9.64 -6.30 27.87
CA PRO A 297 -10.05 -6.12 29.27
C PRO A 297 -9.59 -4.77 29.83
N LEU A 298 -9.81 -3.68 29.11
CA LEU A 298 -9.41 -2.32 29.49
C LEU A 298 -10.58 -1.35 29.29
N PRO A 299 -10.81 -0.37 30.18
CA PRO A 299 -11.75 0.74 29.95
C PRO A 299 -11.41 1.57 28.69
N ASN A 300 -12.21 2.59 28.39
CA ASN A 300 -12.01 3.50 27.24
C ASN A 300 -12.05 2.83 25.85
N VAL A 301 -12.73 1.68 25.73
CA VAL A 301 -12.90 0.96 24.46
C VAL A 301 -14.37 0.62 24.27
N TYR A 302 -14.95 0.98 23.13
CA TYR A 302 -16.36 0.72 22.85
C TYR A 302 -16.62 -0.77 22.59
N LEU A 303 -17.61 -1.34 23.27
CA LEU A 303 -18.11 -2.69 22.98
C LEU A 303 -18.88 -2.74 21.65
N HIS A 304 -19.62 -1.68 21.38
CA HIS A 304 -20.39 -1.47 20.16
C HIS A 304 -20.15 -0.03 19.72
N SER A 305 -19.35 0.18 18.67
CA SER A 305 -19.33 1.47 17.98
C SER A 305 -20.06 1.32 16.65
N TYR A 306 -20.43 2.44 16.02
CA TYR A 306 -21.04 2.41 14.69
C TYR A 306 -20.11 1.59 13.76
N GLN A 307 -20.67 0.52 13.17
CA GLN A 307 -20.04 -0.47 12.29
C GLN A 307 -19.08 -1.52 12.90
N SER A 308 -18.29 -1.24 13.96
CA SER A 308 -17.36 -2.25 14.53
C SER A 308 -17.12 -2.15 16.04
N CYS A 309 -16.74 -3.24 16.71
CA CYS A 309 -16.37 -3.24 18.14
C CYS A 309 -14.88 -2.95 18.33
N GLY A 310 -14.48 -2.48 19.53
CA GLY A 310 -13.07 -2.32 19.89
C GLY A 310 -12.45 -0.96 19.60
N ARG A 311 -13.23 0.01 19.08
CA ARG A 311 -12.76 1.39 18.87
C ARG A 311 -12.40 2.06 20.19
N ILE A 312 -11.27 2.75 20.21
CA ILE A 312 -10.76 3.47 21.38
C ILE A 312 -11.46 4.82 21.51
N CYS A 313 -11.86 5.16 22.74
CA CYS A 313 -12.33 6.48 23.10
C CYS A 313 -11.14 7.29 23.64
N TRP A 314 -10.72 8.31 22.89
CA TRP A 314 -9.57 9.14 23.24
C TRP A 314 -9.90 10.30 24.20
N GLY A 315 -11.19 10.57 24.45
CA GLY A 315 -11.61 11.77 25.18
C GLY A 315 -11.11 13.03 24.47
N ASP A 316 -10.35 13.86 25.19
CA ASP A 316 -9.73 15.08 24.66
C ASP A 316 -8.37 14.84 23.96
N ASN A 317 -7.81 13.63 24.08
CA ASN A 317 -6.55 13.31 23.43
C ASN A 317 -6.73 13.19 21.91
N LYS A 318 -5.70 13.61 21.17
CA LYS A 318 -5.63 13.44 19.72
C LYS A 318 -4.49 12.48 19.40
N PRO A 319 -4.78 11.22 19.06
CA PRO A 319 -3.72 10.29 18.70
C PRO A 319 -3.04 10.75 17.40
N PRO A 320 -1.77 10.37 17.17
CA PRO A 320 -1.13 10.65 15.91
C PRO A 320 -1.85 9.91 14.77
N VAL A 321 -1.55 10.30 13.54
CA VAL A 321 -1.94 9.54 12.36
C VAL A 321 -1.27 8.16 12.38
N ALA A 322 -2.04 7.12 12.08
CA ALA A 322 -1.61 5.74 12.01
C ALA A 322 -0.62 5.53 10.87
N SER A 323 0.57 5.05 11.25
CA SER A 323 1.62 4.65 10.33
C SER A 323 2.60 3.74 11.09
N PRO A 324 3.42 2.93 10.41
CA PRO A 324 4.44 2.12 11.07
C PRO A 324 5.34 2.92 12.03
N ASN A 325 5.61 4.20 11.70
CA ASN A 325 6.44 5.09 12.52
C ASN A 325 5.71 5.64 13.76
N ASN A 326 4.39 5.80 13.70
CA ASN A 326 3.60 6.42 14.77
C ASN A 326 2.84 5.42 15.65
N ILE A 327 2.67 4.17 15.20
CA ILE A 327 1.79 3.19 15.87
C ILE A 327 2.20 2.89 17.31
N THR A 328 3.51 2.86 17.60
CA THR A 328 4.02 2.67 18.96
C THR A 328 3.72 3.87 19.85
N LYS A 329 3.81 5.10 19.31
CA LYS A 329 3.46 6.32 20.04
C LYS A 329 1.96 6.39 20.37
N ALA A 330 1.10 5.98 19.44
CA ALA A 330 -0.34 5.87 19.69
C ALA A 330 -0.64 4.80 20.75
N TRP A 331 0.01 3.63 20.67
CA TRP A 331 -0.11 2.57 21.67
C TRP A 331 0.29 3.06 23.08
N GLU A 332 1.43 3.73 23.20
CA GLU A 332 1.91 4.30 24.46
C GLU A 332 0.93 5.31 25.04
N MET A 333 0.37 6.18 24.20
CA MET A 333 -0.65 7.14 24.61
C MET A 333 -1.91 6.42 25.16
N PHE A 334 -2.38 5.37 24.49
CA PHE A 334 -3.54 4.61 24.94
C PHE A 334 -3.26 3.87 26.25
N ILE A 335 -2.18 3.08 26.32
CA ILE A 335 -1.94 2.19 27.47
C ILE A 335 -1.53 2.94 28.74
N SER A 336 -0.97 4.16 28.60
CA SER A 336 -0.64 5.04 29.72
C SER A 336 -1.78 5.99 30.12
N SER A 337 -2.91 5.95 29.40
CA SER A 337 -4.07 6.78 29.74
C SER A 337 -4.72 6.31 31.05
N PRO A 338 -5.29 7.23 31.85
CA PRO A 338 -6.07 6.84 33.02
C PRO A 338 -7.31 6.04 32.62
N PHE A 339 -7.42 4.83 33.15
CA PHE A 339 -8.55 3.93 32.94
C PHE A 339 -9.57 4.10 34.07
N ASN A 340 -10.49 5.04 33.88
CA ASN A 340 -11.59 5.31 34.79
C ASN A 340 -12.78 4.35 34.55
N GLY A 341 -13.92 4.59 35.23
CA GLY A 341 -15.12 3.76 35.07
C GLY A 341 -15.88 3.96 33.75
N HIS A 342 -15.38 4.77 32.83
CA HIS A 342 -16.02 5.00 31.54
C HIS A 342 -15.74 3.83 30.58
N LEU A 343 -16.81 3.29 29.99
CA LEU A 343 -16.77 2.10 29.14
C LEU A 343 -16.08 0.91 29.84
N SER A 344 -16.31 0.69 31.14
CA SER A 344 -15.67 -0.41 31.89
C SER A 344 -16.48 -1.71 31.91
N ASP A 345 -17.77 -1.65 31.59
CA ASP A 345 -18.70 -2.78 31.60
C ASP A 345 -18.48 -3.74 30.43
N GLY A 346 -19.00 -4.97 30.56
CA GLY A 346 -19.08 -5.98 29.50
C GLY A 346 -17.75 -6.51 28.95
N LYS A 347 -16.63 -6.29 29.65
CA LYS A 347 -15.27 -6.71 29.22
C LYS A 347 -14.65 -7.86 30.02
N SER A 348 -15.31 -8.25 31.11
CA SER A 348 -14.89 -9.35 31.98
C SER A 348 -16.09 -10.22 32.34
N ARG A 349 -15.95 -11.55 32.26
CA ARG A 349 -16.98 -12.47 32.76
C ARG A 349 -17.08 -12.47 34.28
N ALA A 350 -15.96 -12.31 34.97
CA ALA A 350 -15.88 -12.31 36.43
C ALA A 350 -16.30 -10.96 37.03
N GLN A 351 -16.19 -9.86 36.29
CA GLN A 351 -16.65 -8.53 36.70
C GLN A 351 -17.45 -7.85 35.56
N PRO A 352 -18.70 -8.29 35.32
CA PRO A 352 -19.48 -7.81 34.16
C PRO A 352 -19.79 -6.32 34.17
N SER A 353 -19.91 -5.69 35.34
CA SER A 353 -20.22 -4.26 35.48
C SER A 353 -19.00 -3.36 35.39
N ASP A 354 -17.80 -3.87 35.73
CA ASP A 354 -16.58 -3.06 35.77
C ASP A 354 -15.32 -3.93 35.71
N VAL A 355 -14.62 -3.91 34.58
CA VAL A 355 -13.40 -4.69 34.35
C VAL A 355 -12.25 -4.30 35.29
N ARG A 356 -12.26 -3.11 35.91
CA ARG A 356 -11.18 -2.65 36.80
C ARG A 356 -11.02 -3.55 38.01
N GLY A 357 -12.13 -4.05 38.57
CA GLY A 357 -12.08 -5.00 39.68
C GLY A 357 -11.41 -6.33 39.31
N GLN A 358 -11.41 -6.70 38.03
CA GLN A 358 -10.67 -7.87 37.55
C GLN A 358 -9.20 -7.54 37.32
N LEU A 359 -8.89 -6.35 36.81
CA LEU A 359 -7.50 -5.88 36.64
C LEU A 359 -6.76 -5.84 37.98
N GLU A 360 -7.39 -5.34 39.03
CA GLU A 360 -6.85 -5.36 40.41
C GLU A 360 -6.57 -6.79 40.91
N LYS A 361 -7.50 -7.74 40.66
CA LYS A 361 -7.30 -9.15 40.99
C LYS A 361 -6.20 -9.81 40.17
N ALA A 362 -5.99 -9.36 38.93
CA ALA A 362 -4.98 -9.88 38.02
C ALA A 362 -3.56 -9.43 38.39
N VAL A 363 -3.39 -8.34 39.16
CA VAL A 363 -2.06 -7.85 39.62
C VAL A 363 -1.24 -8.96 40.28
N LYS A 364 -1.88 -9.83 41.06
CA LYS A 364 -1.23 -10.93 41.79
C LYS A 364 -0.95 -12.17 40.94
N ARG A 365 -1.29 -12.14 39.64
CA ARG A 365 -1.16 -13.28 38.72
C ARG A 365 0.07 -13.14 37.82
N SER A 366 0.49 -14.26 37.25
CA SER A 366 1.51 -14.30 36.20
C SER A 366 0.94 -13.98 34.82
N SER A 367 -0.35 -14.27 34.59
CA SER A 367 -1.05 -14.05 33.33
C SER A 367 -2.50 -13.58 33.53
N TYR A 368 -3.05 -12.90 32.52
CA TYR A 368 -4.47 -12.57 32.51
C TYR A 368 -5.33 -13.84 32.34
N PRO A 369 -6.47 -13.98 33.02
CA PRO A 369 -7.26 -15.21 32.96
C PRO A 369 -7.99 -15.32 31.63
N VAL A 370 -7.54 -16.20 30.73
CA VAL A 370 -8.12 -16.35 29.38
C VAL A 370 -9.63 -16.65 29.40
N LYS A 371 -10.10 -17.42 30.38
CA LYS A 371 -11.53 -17.74 30.53
C LYS A 371 -12.40 -16.53 30.86
N ASP A 372 -11.78 -15.43 31.29
CA ASP A 372 -12.49 -14.20 31.64
C ASP A 372 -12.82 -13.32 30.44
N LEU A 373 -12.13 -13.54 29.31
CA LEU A 373 -12.35 -12.79 28.09
C LEU A 373 -13.75 -13.07 27.50
N ILE A 374 -14.33 -12.01 26.93
CA ILE A 374 -15.63 -12.05 26.25
C ILE A 374 -15.39 -11.94 24.75
N ALA A 375 -15.86 -12.95 24.02
CA ALA A 375 -15.65 -13.06 22.58
C ALA A 375 -16.49 -12.04 21.82
N THR A 376 -15.92 -11.49 20.76
CA THR A 376 -16.62 -10.62 19.79
C THR A 376 -17.43 -11.41 18.77
N GLN A 377 -17.24 -12.74 18.72
CA GLN A 377 -17.76 -13.65 17.69
C GLN A 377 -17.20 -13.40 16.27
N GLN A 378 -16.08 -12.67 16.17
CA GLN A 378 -15.38 -12.38 14.91
C GLN A 378 -13.90 -12.76 15.01
N THR A 379 -13.24 -12.92 13.86
CA THR A 379 -11.78 -13.04 13.78
C THR A 379 -11.15 -11.66 13.63
N ILE A 380 -9.84 -11.55 13.89
CA ILE A 380 -9.10 -10.30 13.67
C ILE A 380 -9.19 -9.86 12.21
N ALA A 381 -8.99 -10.76 11.25
CA ALA A 381 -9.09 -10.48 9.82
C ALA A 381 -10.45 -9.91 9.43
N LYS A 382 -11.55 -10.50 9.93
CA LYS A 382 -12.91 -10.00 9.66
C LYS A 382 -13.16 -8.62 10.23
N LEU A 383 -12.68 -8.35 11.45
CA LEU A 383 -12.83 -7.04 12.07
C LEU A 383 -12.05 -5.96 11.30
N VAL A 384 -10.81 -6.26 10.90
CA VAL A 384 -9.99 -5.35 10.09
C VAL A 384 -10.66 -5.10 8.74
N ALA A 385 -11.09 -6.14 8.03
CA ALA A 385 -11.75 -6.01 6.73
C ALA A 385 -12.98 -5.10 6.81
N VAL A 386 -13.86 -5.32 7.79
CA VAL A 386 -15.04 -4.45 8.01
C VAL A 386 -14.66 -2.99 8.22
N ILE A 387 -13.57 -2.72 8.95
CA ILE A 387 -13.13 -1.34 9.24
C ILE A 387 -12.45 -0.70 8.02
N THR A 388 -11.75 -1.48 7.20
CA THR A 388 -11.03 -0.96 6.03
C THR A 388 -11.89 -0.89 4.77
N ASP A 389 -13.00 -1.64 4.72
CA ASP A 389 -13.97 -1.61 3.61
C ASP A 389 -15.07 -0.54 3.79
N ASP A 390 -15.18 0.07 4.98
CA ASP A 390 -15.97 1.28 5.27
C ASP A 390 -15.19 2.57 4.89
#